data_AF-A0A7J7KK68-F1
#
_entry.id   AF-A0A7J7KK68-F1
#
_cell.length_a   1.000
_cell.length_b   1.000
_cell.length_c   1.000
_cell.angle_alpha   90.00
_cell.angle_beta   90.00
_cell.angle_gamma   90.00
#
_symmetry.space_group_name_H-M   'P 1'
#
loop_
_entity.id
_entity.type
_entity.pdbx_description
1 polymer ?
#
loop_
_entity_poly.entity_id
_entity_poly.type
_entity_poly.pdbx_seq_one_letter_code
_entity_poly.pdbx_strand_id
1 'polypeptide(L)'
;MAGVIKSWLAMLACAFLTWSNLHAASVDQFYPYGITIDESLDIGDDVASDKYNLDIPIVFYSQRKSEVWISTNGLISFDGPLKEYAGELFPLGREVVAPFYADIDTTSSGDVFYRETKEEAELNQAASDISKVFRPDEAFQPASLLIVTWVNVGAFYQRFTKLNTFQLVIATDAFRSYAFFIYMDNSINWIQADLKPEIAEVSAQAGFDSGAQQYGPIVVPGSGFEEALNWDKESNTGIPGVWMYKIGYLTVIEQPEVNIMTTTPSPALPGPDTNECPQGCSANAVCIEGCCVCKLGYYGNGISCLGDDALWVNGKVYGTVNEEDISNAGMYVYVAVDEARTYTAISKLPPLTGYPLQILVILGELMGWLFAAASTGTSENGFSITGGIMNYSATMDFGSERVRLDVEMSGVTSDGTPQDMQIPPKDMIVRITGTLPVNTVGSQATYKDYVADYTKTQPGEYRSEASRSYFVDNKEYQFDVTEMITFKSAPLPRTSIV
;
A
#
# COMPACT_ATOMS: atom_id res chain seq x y z
N MET A 1 -72.28 44.15 -8.70
CA MET A 1 -72.56 42.99 -9.57
C MET A 1 -71.26 42.54 -10.18
N ALA A 2 -70.89 41.28 -9.94
CA ALA A 2 -70.10 40.39 -10.80
C ALA A 2 -68.71 40.82 -11.33
N GLY A 3 -67.70 39.99 -10.99
CA GLY A 3 -66.47 39.74 -11.77
C GLY A 3 -65.47 40.90 -11.78
N VAL A 4 -64.17 40.74 -11.52
CA VAL A 4 -63.25 39.72 -12.01
C VAL A 4 -61.97 39.87 -11.16
N ILE A 5 -61.67 38.93 -10.27
CA ILE A 5 -60.29 38.62 -9.83
C ILE A 5 -60.27 37.13 -9.47
N LYS A 6 -60.16 36.28 -10.49
CA LYS A 6 -59.88 34.84 -10.38
C LYS A 6 -58.69 34.53 -11.29
N SER A 7 -57.50 34.60 -10.73
CA SER A 7 -56.29 33.85 -11.09
C SER A 7 -55.24 34.25 -10.04
N TRP A 8 -54.26 33.39 -9.75
CA TRP A 8 -53.21 33.57 -8.72
C TRP A 8 -53.45 32.99 -7.32
N LEU A 9 -54.22 31.92 -7.15
CA LEU A 9 -54.17 31.14 -5.89
C LEU A 9 -54.33 29.61 -6.06
N ALA A 10 -54.16 29.08 -7.28
CA ALA A 10 -54.24 27.65 -7.58
C ALA A 10 -52.94 27.09 -8.21
N MET A 11 -51.79 27.68 -7.86
CA MET A 11 -50.47 27.24 -8.36
C MET A 11 -49.42 27.17 -7.22
N LEU A 12 -49.87 26.88 -6.00
CA LEU A 12 -48.97 26.74 -4.83
C LEU A 12 -49.33 25.56 -3.92
N ALA A 13 -50.26 24.68 -4.32
CA ALA A 13 -50.73 23.55 -3.51
C ALA A 13 -50.59 22.17 -4.18
N CYS A 14 -49.76 22.05 -5.23
CA CYS A 14 -49.46 20.76 -5.90
C CYS A 14 -47.96 20.45 -6.02
N ALA A 15 -47.11 21.02 -5.16
CA ALA A 15 -45.66 20.75 -5.16
C ALA A 15 -45.15 20.11 -3.85
N PHE A 16 -46.04 19.49 -3.06
CA PHE A 16 -45.67 18.79 -1.80
C PHE A 16 -46.07 17.32 -1.79
N LEU A 17 -46.00 16.64 -2.94
CA LEU A 17 -45.99 15.18 -2.97
C LEU A 17 -44.83 14.71 -3.86
N THR A 18 -43.97 13.92 -3.21
CA THR A 18 -42.83 13.15 -3.72
C THR A 18 -41.66 13.94 -4.29
N TRP A 19 -40.93 14.64 -3.43
CA TRP A 19 -39.47 14.48 -3.45
C TRP A 19 -39.16 13.17 -2.73
N SER A 20 -39.28 12.06 -3.47
CA SER A 20 -38.41 10.93 -3.19
C SER A 20 -37.00 11.44 -3.45
N ASN A 21 -36.33 11.91 -2.39
CA ASN A 21 -34.90 12.07 -2.44
C ASN A 21 -34.33 10.66 -2.67
N LEU A 22 -34.14 10.29 -3.93
CA LEU A 22 -33.09 9.37 -4.30
C LEU A 22 -31.80 10.10 -3.93
N HIS A 23 -31.40 10.02 -2.66
CA HIS A 23 -30.01 10.23 -2.32
C HIS A 23 -29.29 9.12 -3.07
N ALA A 24 -28.55 9.49 -4.11
CA ALA A 24 -27.52 8.60 -4.60
C ALA A 24 -26.65 8.30 -3.38
N ALA A 25 -26.73 7.07 -2.88
CA ALA A 25 -25.96 6.67 -1.73
C ALA A 25 -24.48 6.85 -2.09
N SER A 26 -23.79 7.67 -1.32
CA SER A 26 -22.37 7.94 -1.46
C SER A 26 -21.60 6.98 -0.55
N VAL A 27 -20.39 6.60 -0.97
CA VAL A 27 -19.54 5.67 -0.19
C VAL A 27 -18.94 6.37 1.05
N ASP A 28 -19.08 7.70 1.16
CA ASP A 28 -18.59 8.55 2.24
C ASP A 28 -19.48 8.54 3.51
N GLN A 29 -20.36 7.53 3.64
CA GLN A 29 -21.15 7.29 4.83
C GLN A 29 -21.11 5.80 5.22
N PHE A 30 -21.32 5.51 6.49
CA PHE A 30 -21.50 4.15 6.95
C PHE A 30 -22.80 3.56 6.39
N TYR A 31 -22.74 2.27 6.05
CA TYR A 31 -23.95 1.46 5.85
C TYR A 31 -24.72 1.38 7.17
N PRO A 32 -26.06 1.27 7.15
CA PRO A 32 -26.87 1.24 8.35
C PRO A 32 -26.39 0.16 9.34
N TYR A 33 -26.18 0.58 10.59
CA TYR A 33 -25.80 -0.30 11.70
C TYR A 33 -26.52 0.10 12.99
N GLY A 34 -26.54 -0.82 13.95
CA GLY A 34 -26.96 -0.58 15.32
C GLY A 34 -27.89 -1.65 15.89
N ILE A 35 -28.13 -1.54 17.20
CA ILE A 35 -28.81 -2.56 18.04
C ILE A 35 -30.22 -2.97 17.58
N THR A 36 -30.90 -2.15 16.75
CA THR A 36 -32.24 -2.48 16.25
C THR A 36 -32.25 -3.42 15.06
N ILE A 37 -31.12 -3.53 14.36
CA ILE A 37 -31.00 -4.28 13.11
C ILE A 37 -29.87 -5.32 13.14
N ASP A 38 -28.91 -5.19 14.05
CA ASP A 38 -27.70 -6.01 14.09
C ASP A 38 -27.60 -6.85 15.37
N GLU A 39 -26.80 -7.91 15.29
CA GLU A 39 -26.25 -8.56 16.49
C GLU A 39 -25.16 -7.68 17.10
N SER A 40 -24.92 -7.84 18.39
CA SER A 40 -23.90 -7.10 19.14
C SER A 40 -22.99 -8.09 19.84
N LEU A 41 -21.68 -7.83 19.75
CA LEU A 41 -20.67 -8.59 20.47
C LEU A 41 -20.75 -8.28 21.98
N ASP A 42 -20.40 -9.26 22.81
CA ASP A 42 -20.30 -9.03 24.26
C ASP A 42 -19.24 -7.95 24.55
N ILE A 43 -19.56 -7.07 25.52
CA ILE A 43 -18.63 -6.04 25.97
C ILE A 43 -17.45 -6.68 26.70
N GLY A 44 -16.24 -6.28 26.33
CA GLY A 44 -15.02 -6.70 27.00
C GLY A 44 -13.75 -6.43 26.21
N ASP A 45 -12.68 -7.03 26.72
CA ASP A 45 -11.35 -7.10 26.16
C ASP A 45 -11.13 -8.50 25.55
N ASP A 46 -10.49 -8.58 24.38
CA ASP A 46 -10.24 -9.84 23.66
C ASP A 46 -11.48 -10.73 23.42
N VAL A 47 -12.62 -10.09 23.15
CA VAL A 47 -13.87 -10.82 22.89
C VAL A 47 -13.97 -11.20 21.42
N ALA A 48 -14.38 -12.44 21.16
CA ALA A 48 -14.72 -12.92 19.83
C ALA A 48 -16.13 -13.50 19.83
N SER A 49 -16.84 -13.36 18.71
CA SER A 49 -18.18 -13.90 18.57
C SER A 49 -18.15 -15.42 18.62
N ASP A 50 -19.30 -16.02 18.91
CA ASP A 50 -19.53 -17.39 18.48
C ASP A 50 -19.49 -17.49 16.94
N LYS A 51 -19.45 -18.72 16.44
CA LYS A 51 -19.43 -18.97 15.00
C LYS A 51 -20.68 -18.39 14.33
N TYR A 52 -20.49 -17.42 13.44
CA TYR A 52 -21.56 -16.83 12.65
C TYR A 52 -21.66 -17.55 11.30
N ASN A 53 -22.82 -18.15 11.01
CA ASN A 53 -23.04 -18.89 9.77
C ASN A 53 -23.60 -17.94 8.71
N LEU A 54 -22.92 -17.84 7.57
CA LEU A 54 -23.35 -17.02 6.44
C LEU A 54 -24.33 -17.83 5.57
N ASP A 55 -25.47 -17.22 5.25
CA ASP A 55 -26.43 -17.78 4.30
C ASP A 55 -25.85 -17.82 2.88
N ILE A 56 -25.11 -16.77 2.49
CA ILE A 56 -24.39 -16.71 1.22
C ILE A 56 -22.88 -16.67 1.51
N PRO A 57 -22.10 -17.63 1.00
CA PRO A 57 -20.68 -17.69 1.31
C PRO A 57 -19.93 -16.49 0.72
N ILE A 58 -18.99 -15.96 1.51
CA ILE A 58 -17.98 -15.02 1.04
C ILE A 58 -16.90 -15.81 0.29
N VAL A 59 -16.42 -15.27 -0.83
CA VAL A 59 -15.26 -15.82 -1.54
C VAL A 59 -14.03 -15.03 -1.12
N PHE A 60 -13.06 -15.70 -0.52
CA PHE A 60 -11.83 -15.12 -0.01
C PHE A 60 -10.63 -15.94 -0.49
N TYR A 61 -9.70 -15.33 -1.23
CA TYR A 61 -8.55 -16.01 -1.86
C TYR A 61 -8.95 -17.29 -2.61
N SER A 62 -9.94 -17.18 -3.51
CA SER A 62 -10.50 -18.31 -4.28
C SER A 62 -11.17 -19.42 -3.46
N GLN A 63 -11.29 -19.27 -2.14
CA GLN A 63 -11.97 -20.21 -1.26
C GLN A 63 -13.33 -19.67 -0.83
N ARG A 64 -14.33 -20.56 -0.74
CA ARG A 64 -15.66 -20.20 -0.22
C ARG A 64 -15.68 -20.36 1.30
N LYS A 65 -16.05 -19.29 1.99
CA LYS A 65 -16.16 -19.21 3.44
C LYS A 65 -17.64 -19.04 3.81
N SER A 66 -18.18 -20.05 4.47
CA SER A 66 -19.58 -20.07 4.94
C SER A 66 -19.72 -19.72 6.42
N GLU A 67 -18.60 -19.48 7.09
CA GLU A 67 -18.51 -19.27 8.53
C GLU A 67 -17.54 -18.12 8.77
N VAL A 68 -17.85 -17.26 9.73
CA VAL A 68 -17.02 -16.11 10.11
C VAL A 68 -17.07 -15.91 11.63
N TRP A 69 -15.98 -15.40 12.18
CA TRP A 69 -15.90 -14.94 13.57
C TRP A 69 -15.50 -13.47 13.59
N ILE A 70 -16.17 -12.70 14.45
CA ILE A 70 -15.95 -11.26 14.63
C ILE A 70 -15.16 -11.06 15.91
N SER A 71 -14.15 -10.20 15.92
CA SER A 71 -13.34 -9.87 17.09
C SER A 71 -13.51 -8.40 17.50
N THR A 72 -13.44 -8.10 18.80
CA THR A 72 -13.31 -6.72 19.30
C THR A 72 -12.09 -6.01 18.73
N ASN A 73 -11.03 -6.76 18.45
CA ASN A 73 -9.73 -6.28 17.94
C ASN A 73 -9.76 -5.92 16.45
N GLY A 74 -10.91 -5.46 15.94
CA GLY A 74 -11.04 -4.81 14.63
C GLY A 74 -10.71 -5.69 13.42
N LEU A 75 -11.01 -6.99 13.52
CA LEU A 75 -10.89 -7.94 12.42
C LEU A 75 -12.00 -9.00 12.43
N ILE A 76 -12.09 -9.72 11.33
CA ILE A 76 -12.82 -10.98 11.21
C ILE A 76 -11.89 -12.10 10.76
N SER A 77 -12.24 -13.34 11.07
CA SER A 77 -11.53 -14.54 10.61
C SER A 77 -12.48 -15.56 9.99
N PHE A 78 -11.95 -16.38 9.09
CA PHE A 78 -12.68 -17.46 8.41
C PHE A 78 -12.24 -18.87 8.83
N ASP A 79 -11.22 -18.99 9.66
CA ASP A 79 -10.58 -20.24 10.08
C ASP A 79 -10.72 -20.56 11.58
N GLY A 80 -11.54 -19.79 12.30
CA GLY A 80 -11.83 -19.96 13.73
C GLY A 80 -11.69 -18.65 14.52
N PRO A 81 -12.14 -18.60 15.78
CA PRO A 81 -12.12 -17.37 16.57
C PRO A 81 -10.69 -16.91 16.91
N LEU A 82 -10.51 -15.60 17.04
CA LEU A 82 -9.31 -14.95 17.56
C LEU A 82 -9.64 -14.33 18.91
N LYS A 83 -9.34 -15.09 19.97
CA LYS A 83 -9.77 -14.81 21.36
C LYS A 83 -8.75 -14.08 22.21
N GLU A 84 -7.62 -13.70 21.61
CA GLU A 84 -6.53 -12.98 22.28
C GLU A 84 -5.88 -12.05 21.24
N TYR A 85 -5.54 -10.83 21.65
CA TYR A 85 -4.69 -9.94 20.88
C TYR A 85 -3.26 -10.46 20.91
N ALA A 86 -2.75 -10.88 19.76
CA ALA A 86 -1.43 -11.51 19.68
C ALA A 86 -0.28 -10.50 19.69
N GLY A 87 -0.55 -9.20 19.44
CA GLY A 87 0.50 -8.20 19.25
C GLY A 87 1.43 -8.50 18.07
N GLU A 88 0.99 -9.34 17.13
CA GLU A 88 1.76 -9.78 15.97
C GLU A 88 1.58 -8.82 14.79
N LEU A 89 2.64 -8.67 14.00
CA LEU A 89 2.57 -7.95 12.74
C LEU A 89 1.92 -8.84 11.67
N PHE A 90 1.08 -8.25 10.81
CA PHE A 90 0.57 -8.91 9.60
C PHE A 90 1.74 -9.42 8.74
N PRO A 91 1.66 -10.63 8.18
CA PRO A 91 0.54 -11.58 8.23
C PRO A 91 0.45 -12.32 9.58
N LEU A 92 -0.77 -12.64 10.02
CA LEU A 92 -1.04 -13.40 11.25
C LEU A 92 -0.97 -14.92 11.06
N GLY A 93 -0.75 -15.40 9.83
CA GLY A 93 -0.85 -16.82 9.48
C GLY A 93 -2.27 -17.36 9.57
N ARG A 94 -3.27 -16.47 9.48
CA ARG A 94 -4.70 -16.77 9.65
C ARG A 94 -5.48 -16.22 8.47
N GLU A 95 -6.63 -16.82 8.19
CA GLU A 95 -7.54 -16.33 7.14
C GLU A 95 -8.36 -15.14 7.66
N VAL A 96 -7.79 -13.92 7.60
CA VAL A 96 -8.38 -12.73 8.24
C VAL A 96 -8.59 -11.56 7.27
N VAL A 97 -9.61 -10.77 7.61
CA VAL A 97 -9.86 -9.43 7.04
C VAL A 97 -9.87 -8.44 8.20
N ALA A 98 -8.92 -7.52 8.22
CA ALA A 98 -8.74 -6.55 9.28
C ALA A 98 -8.89 -5.12 8.74
N PRO A 99 -10.04 -4.46 8.95
CA PRO A 99 -10.09 -3.01 8.77
C PRO A 99 -9.26 -2.28 9.82
N PHE A 100 -9.10 -2.79 11.05
CA PHE A 100 -8.32 -2.07 12.07
C PHE A 100 -7.87 -3.04 13.18
N TYR A 101 -6.88 -3.86 12.90
CA TYR A 101 -6.29 -4.76 13.89
C TYR A 101 -5.44 -3.99 14.91
N ALA A 102 -5.95 -3.87 16.12
CA ALA A 102 -5.29 -3.28 17.27
C ALA A 102 -5.86 -3.89 18.57
N ASP A 103 -5.20 -3.60 19.69
CA ASP A 103 -5.65 -4.02 21.01
C ASP A 103 -6.84 -3.14 21.47
N ILE A 104 -8.07 -3.62 21.28
CA ILE A 104 -9.32 -2.88 21.51
C ILE A 104 -10.02 -3.41 22.75
N ASP A 105 -10.32 -2.49 23.67
CA ASP A 105 -11.06 -2.79 24.90
C ASP A 105 -12.38 -2.00 24.93
N THR A 106 -13.49 -2.73 24.82
CA THR A 106 -14.85 -2.16 24.81
C THR A 106 -15.45 -1.98 26.20
N THR A 107 -14.75 -2.42 27.27
CA THR A 107 -15.28 -2.43 28.66
C THR A 107 -15.73 -1.05 29.15
N SER A 108 -15.02 0.00 28.76
CA SER A 108 -15.34 1.39 29.14
C SER A 108 -16.00 2.22 28.05
N SER A 109 -15.92 1.80 26.77
CA SER A 109 -16.51 2.53 25.65
C SER A 109 -16.59 1.69 24.39
N GLY A 110 -17.68 1.89 23.65
CA GLY A 110 -17.85 1.40 22.31
C GLY A 110 -18.51 0.04 22.24
N ASP A 111 -19.02 -0.27 21.05
CA ASP A 111 -19.77 -1.49 20.76
C ASP A 111 -19.32 -2.03 19.40
N VAL A 112 -19.48 -3.34 19.20
CA VAL A 112 -19.28 -3.99 17.90
C VAL A 112 -20.59 -4.58 17.43
N PHE A 113 -21.09 -4.08 16.30
CA PHE A 113 -22.32 -4.54 15.66
C PHE A 113 -21.99 -5.32 14.40
N TYR A 114 -22.71 -6.41 14.14
CA TYR A 114 -22.53 -7.18 12.92
C TYR A 114 -23.82 -7.85 12.43
N ARG A 115 -23.94 -8.01 11.11
CA ARG A 115 -24.96 -8.87 10.48
C ARG A 115 -24.63 -9.22 9.03
N GLU A 116 -25.22 -10.30 8.55
CA GLU A 116 -25.48 -10.49 7.13
C GLU A 116 -26.85 -9.89 6.73
N THR A 117 -26.91 -9.22 5.58
CA THR A 117 -28.15 -8.65 5.01
C THR A 117 -28.35 -9.02 3.57
N LYS A 118 -29.63 -9.02 3.18
CA LYS A 118 -30.11 -9.21 1.82
C LYS A 118 -31.10 -8.11 1.43
N GLU A 119 -31.13 -7.01 2.20
CA GLU A 119 -32.03 -5.89 1.95
C GLU A 119 -31.68 -5.21 0.63
N GLU A 120 -32.67 -5.08 -0.25
CA GLU A 120 -32.47 -4.65 -1.63
C GLU A 120 -31.85 -3.25 -1.72
N ALA A 121 -32.22 -2.35 -0.79
CA ALA A 121 -31.65 -0.99 -0.74
C ALA A 121 -30.13 -1.01 -0.50
N GLU A 122 -29.65 -1.86 0.40
CA GLU A 122 -28.23 -1.97 0.76
C GLU A 122 -27.44 -2.70 -0.32
N LEU A 123 -28.01 -3.76 -0.90
CA LEU A 123 -27.41 -4.48 -2.03
C LEU A 123 -27.24 -3.57 -3.25
N ASN A 124 -28.26 -2.75 -3.56
CA ASN A 124 -28.20 -1.80 -4.65
C ASN A 124 -27.20 -0.67 -4.38
N GLN A 125 -27.08 -0.23 -3.11
CA GLN A 125 -26.05 0.71 -2.70
C GLN A 125 -24.65 0.13 -2.92
N ALA A 126 -24.37 -1.08 -2.43
CA ALA A 126 -23.07 -1.73 -2.60
C ALA A 126 -22.72 -2.01 -4.07
N ALA A 127 -23.70 -2.43 -4.88
CA ALA A 127 -23.52 -2.57 -6.33
C ALA A 127 -23.13 -1.23 -6.98
N SER A 128 -23.83 -0.16 -6.60
CA SER A 128 -23.53 1.19 -7.09
C SER A 128 -22.13 1.64 -6.67
N ASP A 129 -21.76 1.44 -5.42
CA ASP A 129 -20.48 1.86 -4.87
C ASP A 129 -19.31 1.13 -5.54
N ILE A 130 -19.43 -0.19 -5.75
CA ILE A 130 -18.44 -0.98 -6.51
C ILE A 130 -18.33 -0.47 -7.95
N SER A 131 -19.46 -0.21 -8.62
CA SER A 131 -19.45 0.25 -10.02
C SER A 131 -18.84 1.65 -10.24
N LYS A 132 -18.77 2.49 -9.18
CA LYS A 132 -18.11 3.81 -9.25
C LYS A 132 -16.59 3.68 -9.25
N VAL A 133 -16.07 2.64 -8.60
CA VAL A 133 -14.66 2.47 -8.28
C VAL A 133 -13.99 1.46 -9.21
N PHE A 134 -14.66 0.35 -9.50
CA PHE A 134 -14.19 -0.69 -10.40
C PHE A 134 -14.76 -0.52 -11.81
N ARG A 135 -14.12 -1.12 -12.81
CA ARG A 135 -14.44 -0.85 -14.21
C ARG A 135 -15.90 -1.18 -14.56
N PRO A 136 -16.58 -0.36 -15.40
CA PRO A 136 -18.00 -0.55 -15.72
C PRO A 136 -18.37 -1.88 -16.40
N ASP A 137 -17.41 -2.57 -17.02
CA ASP A 137 -17.60 -3.87 -17.67
C ASP A 137 -17.62 -5.06 -16.68
N GLU A 138 -17.26 -4.85 -15.41
CA GLU A 138 -17.42 -5.82 -14.33
C GLU A 138 -18.79 -5.69 -13.64
N ALA A 139 -19.88 -5.91 -14.37
CA ALA A 139 -21.22 -5.88 -13.78
C ALA A 139 -21.30 -6.83 -12.55
N PHE A 140 -21.54 -6.26 -11.38
CA PHE A 140 -21.61 -6.96 -10.10
C PHE A 140 -22.89 -6.57 -9.37
N GLN A 141 -23.61 -7.59 -8.91
CA GLN A 141 -24.78 -7.44 -8.06
C GLN A 141 -24.60 -8.39 -6.87
N PRO A 142 -24.39 -7.86 -5.65
CA PRO A 142 -24.25 -8.71 -4.48
C PRO A 142 -25.57 -9.42 -4.16
N ALA A 143 -25.46 -10.65 -3.70
CA ALA A 143 -26.56 -11.44 -3.16
C ALA A 143 -26.70 -11.25 -1.63
N SER A 144 -25.61 -10.93 -0.94
CA SER A 144 -25.63 -10.49 0.46
C SER A 144 -24.47 -9.53 0.77
N LEU A 145 -24.61 -8.80 1.88
CA LEU A 145 -23.52 -8.07 2.51
C LEU A 145 -23.30 -8.59 3.94
N LEU A 146 -22.05 -8.80 4.33
CA LEU A 146 -21.66 -8.85 5.74
C LEU A 146 -21.23 -7.44 6.15
N ILE A 147 -21.88 -6.86 7.15
CA ILE A 147 -21.53 -5.54 7.70
C ILE A 147 -21.07 -5.76 9.14
N VAL A 148 -19.90 -5.21 9.48
CA VAL A 148 -19.35 -5.19 10.85
C VAL A 148 -18.91 -3.77 11.16
N THR A 149 -19.39 -3.21 12.26
CA THR A 149 -19.10 -1.83 12.68
C THR A 149 -18.57 -1.83 14.09
N TRP A 150 -17.36 -1.31 14.27
CA TRP A 150 -16.79 -0.98 15.57
C TRP A 150 -17.06 0.49 15.82
N VAL A 151 -17.92 0.80 16.79
CA VAL A 151 -18.35 2.18 17.05
C VAL A 151 -17.81 2.67 18.38
N ASN A 152 -17.17 3.84 18.35
CA ASN A 152 -16.61 4.53 19.52
C ASN A 152 -15.72 3.63 20.41
N VAL A 153 -14.92 2.77 19.79
CA VAL A 153 -14.07 1.80 20.47
C VAL A 153 -12.78 2.42 20.99
N GLY A 154 -12.41 2.02 22.20
CA GLY A 154 -11.22 2.47 22.91
C GLY A 154 -10.03 1.55 22.76
N ALA A 155 -8.83 2.09 22.97
CA ALA A 155 -7.62 1.28 23.05
C ALA A 155 -7.54 0.49 24.37
N PHE A 156 -6.73 -0.56 24.37
CA PHE A 156 -6.51 -1.42 25.53
C PHE A 156 -6.11 -0.67 26.82
N TYR A 157 -6.49 -1.31 27.92
CA TYR A 157 -6.59 -0.83 29.29
C TYR A 157 -7.66 0.26 29.46
N GLN A 158 -8.84 0.02 28.88
CA GLN A 158 -10.07 0.80 29.07
C GLN A 158 -9.93 2.28 28.68
N ARG A 159 -9.22 2.59 27.58
CA ARG A 159 -9.01 3.98 27.16
C ARG A 159 -10.26 4.52 26.48
N PHE A 160 -10.90 5.51 27.09
CA PHE A 160 -12.14 6.11 26.56
C PHE A 160 -12.01 7.57 26.09
N THR A 161 -10.80 8.15 26.15
CA THR A 161 -10.59 9.58 25.81
C THR A 161 -10.39 9.84 24.32
N LYS A 162 -9.86 8.85 23.60
CA LYS A 162 -9.71 8.83 22.15
C LYS A 162 -10.41 7.57 21.67
N LEU A 163 -11.35 7.72 20.75
CA LEU A 163 -12.22 6.63 20.32
C LEU A 163 -12.16 6.53 18.80
N ASN A 164 -12.23 5.30 18.29
CA ASN A 164 -12.30 5.05 16.87
C ASN A 164 -13.69 4.57 16.46
N THR A 165 -14.12 4.89 15.25
CA THR A 165 -15.32 4.30 14.64
C THR A 165 -15.01 3.90 13.21
N PHE A 166 -15.20 2.64 12.86
CA PHE A 166 -14.89 2.14 11.52
C PHE A 166 -15.78 0.96 11.15
N GLN A 167 -15.91 0.70 9.86
CA GLN A 167 -16.82 -0.32 9.33
C GLN A 167 -16.15 -1.17 8.26
N LEU A 168 -16.38 -2.47 8.36
CA LEU A 168 -16.13 -3.45 7.32
C LEU A 168 -17.43 -3.79 6.63
N VAL A 169 -17.46 -3.71 5.29
CA VAL A 169 -18.54 -4.25 4.47
C VAL A 169 -17.96 -5.26 3.49
N ILE A 170 -18.47 -6.49 3.49
CA ILE A 170 -18.12 -7.49 2.48
C ILE A 170 -19.35 -7.79 1.63
N ALA A 171 -19.29 -7.39 0.36
CA ALA A 171 -20.32 -7.68 -0.64
C ALA A 171 -19.97 -8.97 -1.39
N THR A 172 -20.90 -9.92 -1.49
CA THR A 172 -20.66 -11.20 -2.19
C THR A 172 -21.84 -11.65 -3.05
N ASP A 173 -21.55 -12.27 -4.20
CA ASP A 173 -22.53 -13.00 -5.02
C ASP A 173 -22.33 -14.53 -4.96
N ALA A 174 -21.53 -15.01 -3.99
CA ALA A 174 -21.01 -16.38 -3.84
C ALA A 174 -19.96 -16.83 -4.88
N PHE A 175 -19.59 -15.98 -5.83
CA PHE A 175 -18.53 -16.23 -6.81
C PHE A 175 -17.44 -15.15 -6.78
N ARG A 176 -17.85 -13.90 -6.58
CA ARG A 176 -17.01 -12.72 -6.42
C ARG A 176 -17.34 -12.07 -5.09
N SER A 177 -16.32 -11.46 -4.49
CA SER A 177 -16.50 -10.71 -3.25
C SER A 177 -15.62 -9.48 -3.23
N TYR A 178 -16.13 -8.42 -2.62
CA TYR A 178 -15.45 -7.14 -2.44
C TYR A 178 -15.52 -6.75 -0.98
N ALA A 179 -14.42 -6.22 -0.43
CA ALA A 179 -14.33 -5.72 0.93
C ALA A 179 -14.14 -4.20 0.94
N PHE A 180 -14.90 -3.51 1.78
CA PHE A 180 -14.83 -2.07 1.98
C PHE A 180 -14.37 -1.83 3.42
N PHE A 181 -13.29 -1.09 3.59
CA PHE A 181 -12.92 -0.51 4.88
C PHE A 181 -13.33 0.96 4.83
N ILE A 182 -14.24 1.33 5.72
CA ILE A 182 -14.85 2.65 5.76
C ILE A 182 -14.45 3.31 7.07
N TYR A 183 -13.81 4.46 6.97
CA TYR A 183 -13.41 5.33 8.06
C TYR A 183 -14.00 6.71 7.77
N MET A 184 -14.92 7.19 8.61
CA MET A 184 -15.48 8.54 8.44
C MET A 184 -14.45 9.61 8.82
N ASP A 185 -14.66 10.85 8.39
CA ASP A 185 -13.81 11.99 8.77
C ASP A 185 -13.63 12.09 10.29
N ASN A 186 -12.38 12.15 10.75
CA ASN A 186 -11.97 12.19 12.16
C ASN A 186 -12.41 10.97 12.99
N SER A 187 -12.61 9.82 12.35
CA SER A 187 -13.01 8.59 13.02
C SER A 187 -11.84 7.73 13.50
N ILE A 188 -10.60 8.08 13.13
CA ILE A 188 -9.38 7.42 13.61
C ILE A 188 -8.57 8.42 14.46
N ASN A 189 -8.63 8.21 15.78
CA ASN A 189 -8.07 9.13 16.79
C ASN A 189 -6.93 8.49 17.60
N TRP A 190 -6.74 7.18 17.48
CA TRP A 190 -5.67 6.42 18.10
C TRP A 190 -5.31 5.22 17.22
N ILE A 191 -4.07 4.72 17.35
CA ILE A 191 -3.57 3.54 16.61
C ILE A 191 -2.83 2.55 17.51
N GLN A 192 -2.59 2.90 18.76
CA GLN A 192 -1.99 2.04 19.78
C GLN A 192 -2.48 2.53 21.15
N ALA A 193 -2.51 1.68 22.16
CA ALA A 193 -2.80 2.16 23.50
C ALA A 193 -1.62 3.01 24.01
N ASP A 194 -1.93 4.14 24.64
CA ASP A 194 -0.94 4.97 25.33
C ASP A 194 -0.60 4.32 26.67
N LEU A 195 0.17 3.22 26.59
CA LEU A 195 0.70 2.50 27.74
C LEU A 195 2.11 2.99 28.10
N LYS A 196 2.56 2.63 29.30
CA LYS A 196 3.93 2.95 29.74
C LYS A 196 4.94 2.37 28.75
N PRO A 197 6.10 3.04 28.53
CA PRO A 197 7.11 2.67 27.52
C PRO A 197 7.75 1.27 27.68
N GLU A 198 7.38 0.51 28.71
CA GLU A 198 7.85 -0.86 28.98
C GLU A 198 7.02 -1.92 28.24
N ILE A 199 5.86 -1.55 27.66
CA ILE A 199 5.00 -2.42 26.86
C ILE A 199 5.01 -1.86 25.43
N ALA A 200 5.74 -2.55 24.54
CA ALA A 200 5.73 -2.22 23.12
C ALA A 200 4.48 -2.84 22.48
N GLU A 201 3.41 -2.06 22.34
CA GLU A 201 2.29 -2.42 21.48
C GLU A 201 2.59 -2.11 20.03
N VAL A 202 1.99 -2.88 19.14
CA VAL A 202 2.11 -2.68 17.70
C VAL A 202 1.03 -1.69 17.27
N SER A 203 1.41 -0.66 16.52
CA SER A 203 0.46 0.26 15.88
C SER A 203 -0.58 -0.51 15.05
N ALA A 204 -1.77 0.06 14.92
CA ALA A 204 -2.89 -0.54 14.23
C ALA A 204 -2.51 -0.98 12.82
N GLN A 205 -2.99 -2.15 12.44
CA GLN A 205 -2.74 -2.74 11.15
C GLN A 205 -4.04 -2.98 10.42
N ALA A 206 -4.05 -2.80 9.12
CA ALA A 206 -5.20 -3.12 8.31
C ALA A 206 -4.76 -3.88 7.07
N GLY A 207 -5.63 -4.75 6.56
CA GLY A 207 -5.32 -5.61 5.44
C GLY A 207 -5.99 -6.97 5.47
N PHE A 208 -5.37 -7.89 4.76
CA PHE A 208 -5.87 -9.22 4.49
C PHE A 208 -4.73 -10.22 4.63
N ASP A 209 -5.03 -11.36 5.22
CA ASP A 209 -4.13 -12.50 5.26
C ASP A 209 -4.88 -13.75 4.82
N SER A 210 -4.27 -14.50 3.91
CA SER A 210 -4.85 -15.72 3.36
C SER A 210 -4.59 -16.95 4.23
N GLY A 211 -3.78 -16.82 5.29
CA GLY A 211 -3.24 -17.95 6.05
C GLY A 211 -2.25 -18.82 5.28
N ALA A 212 -2.10 -18.60 3.97
CA ALA A 212 -1.16 -19.32 3.11
C ALA A 212 0.07 -18.46 2.82
N GLN A 213 1.26 -19.02 3.07
CA GLN A 213 2.55 -18.35 2.87
C GLN A 213 2.80 -17.89 1.42
N GLN A 214 2.09 -18.49 0.45
CA GLN A 214 2.29 -18.24 -0.98
C GLN A 214 1.67 -16.94 -1.51
N TYR A 215 0.72 -16.32 -0.80
CA TYR A 215 -0.02 -15.16 -1.33
C TYR A 215 0.35 -13.81 -0.71
N GLY A 216 1.14 -13.80 0.38
CA GLY A 216 1.52 -12.59 1.13
C GLY A 216 0.32 -11.82 1.70
N PRO A 217 0.49 -11.04 2.77
CA PRO A 217 -0.58 -10.14 3.20
C PRO A 217 -0.75 -9.01 2.19
N ILE A 218 -1.99 -8.58 1.98
CA ILE A 218 -2.26 -7.26 1.38
C ILE A 218 -2.51 -6.34 2.56
N VAL A 219 -1.59 -5.42 2.83
CA VAL A 219 -1.76 -4.44 3.89
C VAL A 219 -2.33 -3.15 3.33
N VAL A 220 -3.19 -2.51 4.11
CA VAL A 220 -3.55 -1.13 3.86
C VAL A 220 -2.28 -0.30 4.06
N PRO A 221 -1.93 0.55 3.10
CA PRO A 221 -1.23 1.78 3.37
C PRO A 221 -0.95 2.25 4.80
N GLY A 222 0.30 2.38 5.24
CA GLY A 222 0.60 2.87 6.61
C GLY A 222 0.32 1.90 7.77
N SER A 223 -0.15 0.68 7.47
CA SER A 223 -0.39 -0.39 8.45
C SER A 223 0.85 -0.71 9.29
N GLY A 224 0.71 -0.65 10.62
CA GLY A 224 1.78 -0.87 11.58
C GLY A 224 2.68 0.35 11.82
N PHE A 225 2.34 1.53 11.29
CA PHE A 225 3.09 2.78 11.44
C PHE A 225 2.20 3.96 11.87
N GLU A 226 2.77 5.16 12.04
CA GLU A 226 2.04 6.35 12.52
C GLU A 226 1.02 6.85 11.48
N GLU A 227 1.28 6.57 10.21
CA GLU A 227 0.47 6.90 9.04
C GLU A 227 -0.92 6.27 9.09
N ALA A 228 -1.15 5.21 9.88
CA ALA A 228 -2.48 4.65 10.12
C ALA A 228 -3.48 5.68 10.70
N LEU A 229 -3.00 6.78 11.29
CA LEU A 229 -3.84 7.92 11.72
C LEU A 229 -4.46 8.72 10.55
N ASN A 230 -4.08 8.44 9.31
CA ASN A 230 -4.62 9.06 8.12
C ASN A 230 -5.59 8.16 7.35
N TRP A 231 -5.96 6.98 7.86
CA TRP A 231 -6.90 6.09 7.16
C TRP A 231 -8.27 6.69 6.90
N ASP A 232 -8.69 7.67 7.69
CA ASP A 232 -9.89 8.48 7.50
C ASP A 232 -9.76 9.62 6.48
N LYS A 233 -8.52 9.91 6.04
CA LYS A 233 -8.19 11.00 5.11
C LYS A 233 -7.72 10.49 3.75
N GLU A 234 -7.05 9.34 3.75
CA GLU A 234 -6.48 8.68 2.57
C GLU A 234 -7.41 7.59 2.03
N SER A 235 -7.12 7.09 0.81
CA SER A 235 -8.00 6.17 0.09
C SER A 235 -7.36 5.57 -1.15
N ASN A 236 -7.75 4.33 -1.51
CA ASN A 236 -7.48 3.73 -2.83
C ASN A 236 -8.65 3.86 -3.84
N THR A 237 -9.74 4.53 -3.46
CA THR A 237 -10.94 4.74 -4.29
C THR A 237 -11.07 6.18 -4.80
N GLY A 238 -10.28 7.10 -4.23
CA GLY A 238 -10.42 8.55 -4.45
C GLY A 238 -11.49 9.20 -3.56
N ILE A 239 -12.14 8.43 -2.67
CA ILE A 239 -13.08 8.94 -1.66
C ILE A 239 -12.38 8.84 -0.30
N PRO A 240 -12.01 9.96 0.35
CA PRO A 240 -11.33 9.95 1.64
C PRO A 240 -11.98 9.00 2.64
N GLY A 241 -11.17 8.17 3.31
CA GLY A 241 -11.67 7.24 4.32
C GLY A 241 -12.26 5.94 3.77
N VAL A 242 -12.39 5.80 2.44
CA VAL A 242 -12.99 4.62 1.82
C VAL A 242 -11.93 3.82 1.08
N TRP A 243 -11.71 2.60 1.53
CA TRP A 243 -10.78 1.65 0.92
C TRP A 243 -11.55 0.44 0.40
N MET A 244 -11.40 0.11 -0.88
CA MET A 244 -12.13 -1.00 -1.49
C MET A 244 -11.20 -1.99 -2.17
N TYR A 245 -11.51 -3.26 -2.05
CA TYR A 245 -10.69 -4.36 -2.54
C TYR A 245 -11.57 -5.46 -3.12
N LYS A 246 -11.13 -6.08 -4.21
CA LYS A 246 -11.74 -7.30 -4.74
C LYS A 246 -10.98 -8.50 -4.19
N ILE A 247 -11.67 -9.29 -3.36
CA ILE A 247 -11.08 -10.32 -2.50
C ILE A 247 -11.43 -11.76 -2.92
N GLY A 248 -12.20 -11.91 -4.01
CA GLY A 248 -12.81 -13.16 -4.49
C GLY A 248 -11.86 -14.17 -5.14
N TYR A 249 -12.21 -14.65 -6.33
CA TYR A 249 -11.50 -15.71 -7.09
C TYR A 249 -10.18 -15.21 -7.69
N LEU A 250 -9.30 -14.72 -6.84
CA LEU A 250 -7.99 -14.21 -7.21
C LEU A 250 -6.94 -14.84 -6.27
N THR A 251 -5.75 -15.08 -6.80
CA THR A 251 -4.57 -15.45 -6.00
C THR A 251 -3.88 -14.21 -5.39
N VAL A 252 -4.33 -13.02 -5.77
CA VAL A 252 -3.85 -11.72 -5.29
C VAL A 252 -5.08 -10.81 -5.17
N ILE A 253 -5.24 -10.10 -4.05
CA ILE A 253 -6.35 -9.16 -3.89
C ILE A 253 -6.15 -7.98 -4.86
N GLU A 254 -7.19 -7.67 -5.64
CA GLU A 254 -7.17 -6.59 -6.62
C GLU A 254 -7.62 -5.28 -5.97
N GLN A 255 -6.85 -4.21 -6.18
CA GLN A 255 -7.23 -2.85 -5.84
C GLN A 255 -7.84 -2.16 -7.08
N PRO A 256 -8.61 -1.06 -6.91
CA PRO A 256 -9.10 -0.28 -8.03
C PRO A 256 -7.93 0.18 -8.91
N GLU A 257 -8.09 0.10 -10.23
CA GLU A 257 -7.15 0.77 -11.11
C GLU A 257 -7.28 2.27 -10.90
N VAL A 258 -6.17 2.94 -10.56
CA VAL A 258 -6.13 4.40 -10.44
C VAL A 258 -6.62 5.01 -11.75
N ASN A 259 -7.87 5.48 -11.74
CA ASN A 259 -8.48 6.06 -12.92
C ASN A 259 -7.95 7.48 -13.08
N ILE A 260 -6.81 7.64 -13.76
CA ILE A 260 -6.31 8.94 -14.24
C ILE A 260 -7.22 9.43 -15.38
N MET A 261 -8.53 9.57 -15.16
CA MET A 261 -9.49 10.09 -16.15
C MET A 261 -10.68 10.80 -15.49
N THR A 262 -10.42 11.83 -14.68
CA THR A 262 -11.35 12.96 -14.54
C THR A 262 -10.60 14.28 -14.43
N THR A 263 -9.97 14.70 -15.53
CA THR A 263 -10.02 16.11 -15.92
C THR A 263 -10.83 16.15 -17.22
N THR A 264 -12.02 16.76 -17.16
CA THR A 264 -12.88 17.00 -18.31
C THR A 264 -12.10 17.49 -19.53
N PRO A 265 -12.45 17.05 -20.75
CA PRO A 265 -11.83 17.53 -21.97
C PRO A 265 -12.17 19.01 -22.15
N SER A 266 -11.17 19.88 -21.97
CA SER A 266 -11.24 21.23 -22.54
C SER A 266 -11.34 21.10 -24.07
N PRO A 267 -12.19 21.90 -24.74
CA PRO A 267 -12.43 21.73 -26.17
C PRO A 267 -11.12 21.84 -26.94
N ALA A 268 -10.85 20.86 -27.80
CA ALA A 268 -9.78 20.97 -28.78
C ALA A 268 -9.99 22.24 -29.61
N LEU A 269 -8.99 23.13 -29.61
CA LEU A 269 -8.58 24.07 -30.66
C LEU A 269 -7.48 25.00 -30.11
N PRO A 270 -6.63 25.57 -30.96
CA PRO A 270 -5.56 24.98 -31.78
C PRO A 270 -4.19 25.07 -31.05
N GLY A 271 -3.18 24.28 -31.43
CA GLY A 271 -1.79 24.66 -31.08
C GLY A 271 -1.48 26.03 -31.69
N PRO A 272 -0.61 26.89 -31.11
CA PRO A 272 0.64 26.58 -30.38
C PRO A 272 0.82 27.37 -29.07
N ASP A 273 2.00 27.23 -28.44
CA ASP A 273 2.53 27.90 -27.24
C ASP A 273 2.12 27.31 -25.87
N THR A 274 2.86 26.31 -25.39
CA THR A 274 2.84 25.97 -23.96
C THR A 274 4.26 25.89 -23.41
N ASN A 275 4.74 27.03 -22.91
CA ASN A 275 5.76 27.11 -21.85
C ASN A 275 5.18 26.68 -20.47
N GLU A 276 4.09 25.90 -20.45
CA GLU A 276 3.47 25.43 -19.20
C GLU A 276 4.13 24.14 -18.76
N CYS A 277 4.66 24.15 -17.53
CA CYS A 277 5.29 22.97 -16.96
C CYS A 277 4.30 21.90 -16.53
N PRO A 278 4.77 20.64 -16.42
CA PRO A 278 4.01 19.57 -15.80
C PRO A 278 3.50 20.00 -14.43
N GLN A 279 2.25 19.69 -14.10
CA GLN A 279 1.84 19.70 -12.69
C GLN A 279 2.74 18.71 -11.95
N GLY A 280 3.40 19.18 -10.89
CA GLY A 280 4.25 18.32 -10.04
C GLY A 280 5.76 18.54 -10.11
N CYS A 281 6.27 19.70 -10.54
CA CYS A 281 7.69 20.01 -10.30
C CYS A 281 7.98 20.09 -8.79
N SER A 282 9.18 19.66 -8.37
CA SER A 282 9.63 19.80 -6.99
C SER A 282 9.60 21.27 -6.54
N ALA A 283 9.37 21.53 -5.25
CA ALA A 283 9.56 22.87 -4.67
C ALA A 283 11.01 23.39 -4.85
N ASN A 284 11.96 22.47 -5.01
CA ASN A 284 13.35 22.76 -5.30
C ASN A 284 13.69 22.76 -6.79
N ALA A 285 12.69 22.87 -7.67
CA ALA A 285 12.86 23.00 -9.11
C ALA A 285 12.33 24.34 -9.64
N VAL A 286 12.74 24.67 -10.86
CA VAL A 286 12.22 25.76 -11.68
C VAL A 286 11.67 25.19 -12.98
N CYS A 287 10.60 25.80 -13.46
CA CYS A 287 10.02 25.51 -14.75
C CYS A 287 10.79 26.26 -15.85
N ILE A 288 11.37 25.55 -16.80
CA ILE A 288 12.05 26.14 -17.97
C ILE A 288 11.51 25.44 -19.21
N GLU A 289 10.83 26.19 -20.09
CA GLU A 289 10.31 25.71 -21.39
C GLU A 289 9.48 24.41 -21.29
N GLY A 290 8.65 24.30 -20.25
CA GLY A 290 7.82 23.12 -20.04
C GLY A 290 8.54 21.91 -19.42
N CYS A 291 9.77 22.08 -18.90
CA CYS A 291 10.51 21.06 -18.17
C CYS A 291 10.79 21.50 -16.72
N CYS A 292 10.66 20.57 -15.77
CA CYS A 292 11.13 20.80 -14.40
C CYS A 292 12.65 20.64 -14.35
N VAL A 293 13.36 21.62 -13.79
CA VAL A 293 14.82 21.58 -13.64
C VAL A 293 15.18 21.92 -12.20
N CYS A 294 15.97 21.09 -11.52
CA CYS A 294 16.37 21.36 -10.13
C CYS A 294 17.12 22.70 -10.01
N LYS A 295 16.86 23.44 -8.93
CA LYS A 295 17.52 24.70 -8.60
C LYS A 295 19.01 24.45 -8.33
N LEU A 296 19.81 25.51 -8.43
CA LEU A 296 21.23 25.46 -8.08
C LEU A 296 21.42 24.92 -6.64
N GLY A 297 22.31 23.93 -6.49
CA GLY A 297 22.55 23.24 -5.22
C GLY A 297 21.66 22.01 -4.99
N TYR A 298 20.82 21.65 -5.97
CA TYR A 298 20.01 20.43 -5.97
C TYR A 298 20.26 19.62 -7.25
N TYR A 299 20.13 18.29 -7.16
CA TYR A 299 20.21 17.35 -8.28
C TYR A 299 19.00 16.42 -8.32
N GLY A 300 18.70 15.85 -9.48
CA GLY A 300 17.47 15.07 -9.70
C GLY A 300 16.89 15.30 -11.09
N ASN A 301 15.71 14.72 -11.34
CA ASN A 301 15.02 14.83 -12.63
C ASN A 301 14.07 16.05 -12.71
N GLY A 302 14.13 16.96 -11.73
CA GLY A 302 13.27 18.15 -11.65
C GLY A 302 11.88 17.90 -11.04
N ILE A 303 11.33 16.69 -11.18
CA ILE A 303 10.14 16.27 -10.44
C ILE A 303 10.53 15.96 -8.99
N SER A 304 11.64 15.28 -8.80
CA SER A 304 12.26 15.02 -7.50
C SER A 304 13.65 15.66 -7.48
N CYS A 305 13.93 16.48 -6.47
CA CYS A 305 15.19 17.21 -6.34
C CYS A 305 15.77 17.06 -4.93
N LEU A 306 17.01 16.59 -4.85
CA LEU A 306 17.77 16.36 -3.62
C LEU A 306 18.91 17.35 -3.48
N GLY A 307 19.15 17.80 -2.25
CA GLY A 307 20.36 18.52 -1.87
C GLY A 307 21.48 17.56 -1.45
N ASP A 308 22.53 18.12 -0.86
CA ASP A 308 23.71 17.36 -0.43
C ASP A 308 23.58 16.73 0.98
N ASP A 309 22.40 16.84 1.60
CA ASP A 309 22.14 16.28 2.92
C ASP A 309 22.14 14.74 2.89
N ALA A 310 22.67 14.13 3.95
CA ALA A 310 22.59 12.69 4.13
C ALA A 310 21.12 12.24 4.28
N LEU A 311 20.80 11.07 3.72
CA LEU A 311 19.42 10.56 3.70
C LEU A 311 19.34 9.08 4.07
N TRP A 312 18.15 8.68 4.48
CA TRP A 312 17.80 7.29 4.78
C TRP A 312 16.82 6.77 3.74
N VAL A 313 17.07 5.56 3.24
CA VAL A 313 16.14 4.76 2.44
C VAL A 313 15.86 3.48 3.21
N ASN A 314 14.60 3.27 3.55
CA ASN A 314 14.13 2.10 4.27
C ASN A 314 13.48 1.12 3.28
N GLY A 315 13.50 -0.15 3.63
CA GLY A 315 12.85 -1.16 2.82
C GLY A 315 12.47 -2.40 3.60
N LYS A 316 11.58 -3.18 2.99
CA LYS A 316 11.15 -4.49 3.47
C LYS A 316 11.65 -5.57 2.54
N VAL A 317 12.23 -6.61 3.11
CA VAL A 317 12.77 -7.74 2.37
C VAL A 317 11.82 -8.93 2.52
N TYR A 318 11.41 -9.48 1.38
CA TYR A 318 10.51 -10.62 1.25
C TYR A 318 11.18 -11.76 0.50
N GLY A 319 10.71 -12.97 0.75
CA GLY A 319 10.99 -14.15 -0.08
C GLY A 319 11.77 -15.23 0.66
N THR A 320 12.39 -16.11 -0.12
CA THR A 320 12.95 -17.37 0.37
C THR A 320 14.34 -17.57 -0.21
N VAL A 321 15.32 -17.80 0.66
CA VAL A 321 16.71 -18.05 0.30
C VAL A 321 17.16 -19.36 0.92
N ASN A 322 17.63 -20.31 0.10
CA ASN A 322 18.03 -21.65 0.55
C ASN A 322 16.92 -22.38 1.32
N GLU A 323 15.67 -22.25 0.83
CA GLU A 323 14.46 -22.80 1.47
C GLU A 323 14.09 -22.16 2.82
N GLU A 324 14.86 -21.17 3.28
CA GLU A 324 14.57 -20.42 4.51
C GLU A 324 13.84 -19.12 4.19
N ASP A 325 12.75 -18.86 4.91
CA ASP A 325 11.97 -17.62 4.78
C ASP A 325 12.71 -16.43 5.42
N ILE A 326 12.83 -15.35 4.66
CA ILE A 326 13.44 -14.09 5.11
C ILE A 326 12.46 -12.93 5.14
N SER A 327 11.15 -13.21 5.06
CA SER A 327 10.12 -12.19 4.85
C SER A 327 9.85 -11.23 6.03
N ASN A 328 10.46 -11.48 7.18
CA ASN A 328 10.43 -10.58 8.34
C ASN A 328 11.60 -9.57 8.35
N ALA A 329 12.45 -9.57 7.33
CA ALA A 329 13.67 -8.77 7.31
C ALA A 329 13.40 -7.30 6.90
N GLY A 330 13.98 -6.38 7.67
CA GLY A 330 14.01 -4.94 7.35
C GLY A 330 15.35 -4.57 6.74
N MET A 331 15.34 -3.77 5.68
CA MET A 331 16.53 -3.18 5.05
C MET A 331 16.58 -1.68 5.35
N TYR A 332 17.74 -1.20 5.76
CA TYR A 332 17.98 0.20 6.11
C TYR A 332 19.22 0.68 5.39
N VAL A 333 19.10 1.75 4.62
CA VAL A 333 20.19 2.32 3.83
C VAL A 333 20.44 3.73 4.31
N TYR A 334 21.65 4.01 4.76
CA TYR A 334 22.14 5.36 5.01
C TYR A 334 23.01 5.80 3.83
N VAL A 335 22.69 6.95 3.23
CA VAL A 335 23.41 7.51 2.08
C VAL A 335 24.12 8.78 2.53
N ALA A 336 25.46 8.73 2.54
CA ALA A 336 26.32 9.88 2.74
C ALA A 336 26.66 10.47 1.37
N VAL A 337 25.87 11.48 0.95
CA VAL A 337 25.93 12.08 -0.39
C VAL A 337 27.28 12.77 -0.65
N ASP A 338 27.81 13.46 0.36
CA ASP A 338 29.11 14.12 0.35
C ASP A 338 30.31 13.16 0.22
N GLU A 339 30.18 11.95 0.75
CA GLU A 339 31.18 10.89 0.65
C GLU A 339 30.98 9.95 -0.56
N ALA A 340 29.86 10.08 -1.28
CA ALA A 340 29.43 9.14 -2.32
C ALA A 340 29.39 7.68 -1.83
N ARG A 341 28.89 7.47 -0.61
CA ARG A 341 28.88 6.17 0.05
C ARG A 341 27.49 5.80 0.54
N THR A 342 27.15 4.54 0.39
CA THR A 342 25.92 3.95 0.88
C THR A 342 26.24 2.84 1.89
N TYR A 343 25.48 2.80 2.98
CA TYR A 343 25.62 1.82 4.05
C TYR A 343 24.30 1.08 4.17
N THR A 344 24.30 -0.21 3.84
CA THR A 344 23.09 -1.05 3.88
C THR A 344 23.15 -2.00 5.07
N ALA A 345 22.08 -2.06 5.85
CA ALA A 345 21.88 -3.03 6.92
C ALA A 345 20.60 -3.83 6.65
N ILE A 346 20.67 -5.15 6.76
CA ILE A 346 19.51 -6.04 6.74
C ILE A 346 19.41 -6.69 8.11
N SER A 347 18.25 -6.58 8.74
CA SER A 347 17.99 -7.04 10.10
C SER A 347 16.89 -8.11 10.12
N LYS A 348 16.75 -8.81 11.26
CA LYS A 348 15.73 -9.85 11.48
C LYS A 348 15.80 -11.03 10.50
N LEU A 349 17.00 -11.32 9.99
CA LEU A 349 17.27 -12.54 9.23
C LEU A 349 17.37 -13.75 10.16
N PRO A 350 16.93 -14.94 9.72
CA PRO A 350 17.18 -16.18 10.45
C PRO A 350 18.70 -16.39 10.66
N PRO A 351 19.13 -16.99 11.78
CA PRO A 351 20.55 -17.00 12.18
C PRO A 351 21.52 -17.60 11.16
N LEU A 352 21.07 -18.54 10.33
CA LEU A 352 21.90 -19.22 9.34
C LEU A 352 21.86 -18.56 7.96
N THR A 353 20.82 -17.80 7.65
CA THR A 353 20.65 -17.16 6.32
C THR A 353 21.56 -15.96 6.14
N GLY A 354 22.03 -15.35 7.24
CA GLY A 354 22.97 -14.23 7.18
C GLY A 354 24.30 -14.56 6.48
N TYR A 355 24.81 -15.79 6.59
CA TYR A 355 26.09 -16.19 5.97
C TYR A 355 26.07 -16.24 4.44
N PRO A 356 25.11 -16.94 3.78
CA PRO A 356 25.01 -16.90 2.33
C PRO A 356 24.65 -15.51 1.81
N LEU A 357 23.84 -14.72 2.52
CA LEU A 357 23.44 -13.37 2.09
C LEU A 357 24.61 -12.36 1.99
N GLN A 358 25.76 -12.63 2.60
CA GLN A 358 26.94 -11.75 2.48
C GLN A 358 27.42 -11.57 1.03
N ILE A 359 27.09 -12.49 0.13
CA ILE A 359 27.46 -12.41 -1.30
C ILE A 359 26.42 -11.65 -2.15
N LEU A 360 25.34 -11.14 -1.55
CA LEU A 360 24.35 -10.29 -2.22
C LEU A 360 24.70 -8.79 -2.13
N VAL A 361 25.93 -8.42 -2.51
CA VAL A 361 26.39 -7.02 -2.50
C VAL A 361 25.58 -6.13 -3.46
N ILE A 362 24.91 -6.73 -4.45
CA ILE A 362 24.05 -6.05 -5.42
C ILE A 362 22.98 -5.15 -4.76
N LEU A 363 22.46 -5.52 -3.59
CA LEU A 363 21.50 -4.67 -2.86
C LEU A 363 22.10 -3.30 -2.50
N GLY A 364 23.37 -3.27 -2.13
CA GLY A 364 24.09 -2.02 -1.86
C GLY A 364 24.52 -1.30 -3.14
N GLU A 365 24.81 -2.04 -4.21
CA GLU A 365 25.21 -1.49 -5.50
C GLU A 365 24.11 -0.68 -6.17
N LEU A 366 22.86 -1.15 -6.12
CA LEU A 366 21.72 -0.38 -6.64
C LEU A 366 21.66 1.02 -6.00
N MET A 367 21.86 1.09 -4.69
CA MET A 367 21.92 2.36 -3.96
C MET A 367 23.14 3.18 -4.36
N GLY A 368 24.28 2.52 -4.58
CA GLY A 368 25.48 3.15 -5.12
C GLY A 368 25.27 3.76 -6.51
N TRP A 369 24.53 3.10 -7.40
CA TRP A 369 24.19 3.61 -8.72
C TRP A 369 23.25 4.82 -8.65
N LEU A 370 22.23 4.76 -7.79
CA LEU A 370 21.30 5.86 -7.56
C LEU A 370 22.00 7.13 -7.08
N PHE A 371 22.90 7.02 -6.10
CA PHE A 371 23.49 8.15 -5.40
C PHE A 371 24.99 8.33 -5.67
N ALA A 372 25.48 7.80 -6.79
CA ALA A 372 26.88 7.97 -7.19
C ALA A 372 27.26 9.46 -7.28
N ALA A 373 28.49 9.80 -6.90
CA ALA A 373 29.04 11.11 -7.21
C ALA A 373 29.10 11.31 -8.72
N ALA A 374 28.50 12.39 -9.21
CA ALA A 374 28.58 12.75 -10.61
C ALA A 374 30.04 13.01 -11.01
N SER A 375 30.57 12.21 -11.94
CA SER A 375 31.91 12.41 -12.47
C SER A 375 31.85 13.40 -13.63
N THR A 376 32.42 14.59 -13.45
CA THR A 376 32.68 15.58 -14.51
C THR A 376 31.50 15.89 -15.46
N GLY A 377 30.66 16.86 -15.09
CA GLY A 377 29.91 17.75 -15.98
C GLY A 377 28.84 17.19 -16.94
N THR A 378 28.90 15.90 -17.33
CA THR A 378 27.98 15.30 -18.32
C THR A 378 27.45 13.93 -17.90
N SER A 379 27.92 13.34 -16.79
CA SER A 379 27.39 12.07 -16.27
C SER A 379 26.35 12.32 -15.18
N GLU A 380 25.20 11.65 -15.29
CA GLU A 380 24.11 11.69 -14.32
C GLU A 380 24.12 10.39 -13.51
N ASN A 381 23.89 10.50 -12.20
CA ASN A 381 23.64 9.33 -11.36
C ASN A 381 22.21 8.81 -11.55
N GLY A 382 21.92 7.62 -11.01
CA GLY A 382 20.61 7.00 -11.17
C GLY A 382 19.46 7.84 -10.62
N PHE A 383 19.66 8.60 -9.54
CA PHE A 383 18.65 9.48 -8.99
C PHE A 383 18.33 10.66 -9.93
N SER A 384 19.35 11.27 -10.54
CA SER A 384 19.15 12.32 -11.56
C SER A 384 18.37 11.82 -12.77
N ILE A 385 18.53 10.53 -13.12
CA ILE A 385 17.82 9.91 -14.24
C ILE A 385 16.37 9.55 -13.88
N THR A 386 16.16 8.96 -12.70
CA THR A 386 14.89 8.29 -12.35
C THR A 386 14.01 9.08 -11.38
N GLY A 387 14.57 10.04 -10.65
CA GLY A 387 13.93 10.66 -9.49
C GLY A 387 13.74 9.68 -8.32
N GLY A 388 14.40 8.52 -8.36
CA GLY A 388 14.23 7.43 -7.39
C GLY A 388 12.97 6.58 -7.61
N ILE A 389 12.23 6.80 -8.70
CA ILE A 389 11.07 5.99 -9.07
C ILE A 389 11.47 5.00 -10.17
N MET A 390 11.58 3.73 -9.82
CA MET A 390 12.06 2.69 -10.72
C MET A 390 11.75 1.28 -10.21
N ASN A 391 11.74 0.33 -11.15
CA ASN A 391 11.85 -1.09 -10.84
C ASN A 391 13.23 -1.58 -11.25
N TYR A 392 13.83 -2.40 -10.38
CA TYR A 392 15.09 -3.07 -10.62
C TYR A 392 14.92 -4.57 -10.49
N SER A 393 15.56 -5.32 -11.38
CA SER A 393 15.66 -6.77 -11.23
C SER A 393 17.09 -7.22 -11.50
N ALA A 394 17.56 -8.18 -10.71
CA ALA A 394 18.84 -8.84 -10.91
C ALA A 394 18.68 -10.36 -10.81
N THR A 395 19.36 -11.08 -11.68
CA THR A 395 19.50 -12.53 -11.59
C THR A 395 20.97 -12.85 -11.47
N MET A 396 21.35 -13.59 -10.42
CA MET A 396 22.73 -14.03 -10.18
C MET A 396 22.79 -15.55 -10.31
N ASP A 397 23.72 -16.03 -11.11
CA ASP A 397 23.96 -17.43 -11.41
C ASP A 397 25.33 -17.87 -10.90
N PHE A 398 25.33 -18.78 -9.92
CA PHE A 398 26.53 -19.33 -9.28
C PHE A 398 26.89 -20.72 -9.83
N GLY A 399 26.31 -21.12 -10.97
CA GLY A 399 26.46 -22.44 -11.58
C GLY A 399 25.30 -23.36 -11.26
N SER A 400 25.33 -24.03 -10.10
CA SER A 400 24.23 -24.91 -9.66
C SER A 400 23.12 -24.15 -8.94
N GLU A 401 23.44 -23.00 -8.35
CA GLU A 401 22.55 -22.17 -7.57
C GLU A 401 22.22 -20.89 -8.33
N ARG A 402 20.97 -20.45 -8.21
CA ARG A 402 20.51 -19.20 -8.80
C ARG A 402 19.61 -18.45 -7.83
N VAL A 403 19.79 -17.14 -7.78
CA VAL A 403 18.96 -16.22 -6.98
C VAL A 403 18.47 -15.09 -7.87
N ARG A 404 17.22 -14.70 -7.65
CA ARG A 404 16.58 -13.55 -8.26
C ARG A 404 16.28 -12.51 -7.20
N LEU A 405 16.58 -11.26 -7.53
CA LEU A 405 16.28 -10.08 -6.76
C LEU A 405 15.35 -9.18 -7.59
N ASP A 406 14.24 -8.76 -7.02
CA ASP A 406 13.36 -7.74 -7.57
C ASP A 406 13.22 -6.61 -6.54
N VAL A 407 13.39 -5.38 -6.99
CA VAL A 407 13.30 -4.17 -6.16
C VAL A 407 12.33 -3.20 -6.80
N GLU A 408 11.36 -2.74 -6.02
CA GLU A 408 10.38 -1.75 -6.44
C GLU A 408 10.56 -0.47 -5.61
N MET A 409 10.70 0.66 -6.30
CA MET A 409 10.73 2.00 -5.75
C MET A 409 9.70 2.82 -6.51
N SER A 410 8.48 2.93 -5.98
CA SER A 410 7.34 3.48 -6.72
C SER A 410 7.20 5.00 -6.58
N GLY A 411 7.92 5.66 -5.67
CA GLY A 411 7.69 7.08 -5.32
C GLY A 411 6.32 7.33 -4.71
N VAL A 412 5.64 6.25 -4.37
CA VAL A 412 4.41 6.18 -3.64
C VAL A 412 4.85 5.60 -2.31
N THR A 413 4.53 6.27 -1.22
CA THR A 413 4.76 5.70 0.11
C THR A 413 4.04 4.36 0.19
N SER A 414 4.35 3.55 1.20
CA SER A 414 3.59 2.31 1.44
C SER A 414 2.07 2.55 1.49
N ASP A 415 1.67 3.82 1.68
CA ASP A 415 0.31 4.31 1.74
C ASP A 415 -0.47 4.58 0.43
N GLY A 416 0.13 4.35 -0.73
CA GLY A 416 -0.58 4.61 -2.00
C GLY A 416 -0.70 6.10 -2.35
N THR A 417 -0.33 7.02 -1.44
CA THR A 417 -0.20 8.43 -1.77
C THR A 417 1.05 8.64 -2.62
N PRO A 418 0.96 9.45 -3.71
CA PRO A 418 2.15 10.00 -4.32
C PRO A 418 2.90 10.72 -3.20
N GLN A 419 4.09 10.24 -2.87
CA GLN A 419 4.94 10.90 -1.90
C GLN A 419 5.07 12.36 -2.38
N ASP A 420 4.86 13.33 -1.48
CA ASP A 420 5.00 14.74 -1.84
C ASP A 420 6.28 14.87 -2.67
N MET A 421 6.19 15.33 -3.92
CA MET A 421 7.29 15.37 -4.91
C MET A 421 8.49 16.24 -4.43
N GLN A 422 8.41 16.72 -3.19
CA GLN A 422 9.40 17.43 -2.42
C GLN A 422 10.28 16.52 -1.54
N ILE A 423 9.91 15.26 -1.31
CA ILE A 423 10.66 14.28 -0.51
C ILE A 423 10.93 13.04 -1.39
N PRO A 424 12.20 12.60 -1.55
CA PRO A 424 12.53 11.48 -2.42
C PRO A 424 11.94 10.15 -1.89
N PRO A 425 11.73 9.14 -2.75
CA PRO A 425 11.32 7.79 -2.35
C PRO A 425 12.22 7.26 -1.24
N LYS A 426 11.61 7.07 -0.07
CA LYS A 426 12.27 6.52 1.13
C LYS A 426 11.89 5.08 1.39
N ASP A 427 10.94 4.53 0.63
CA ASP A 427 10.42 3.18 0.82
C ASP A 427 10.77 2.31 -0.39
N MET A 428 11.31 1.13 -0.11
CA MET A 428 11.76 0.16 -1.09
C MET A 428 11.23 -1.23 -0.74
N ILE A 429 10.60 -1.90 -1.69
CA ILE A 429 10.21 -3.31 -1.53
C ILE A 429 11.27 -4.16 -2.21
N VAL A 430 11.83 -5.11 -1.47
CA VAL A 430 12.88 -6.01 -1.93
C VAL A 430 12.34 -7.44 -1.89
N ARG A 431 12.43 -8.18 -2.99
CA ARG A 431 12.06 -9.59 -3.07
C ARG A 431 13.26 -10.41 -3.48
N ILE A 432 13.64 -11.39 -2.67
CA ILE A 432 14.76 -12.29 -2.93
C ILE A 432 14.24 -13.72 -2.97
N THR A 433 14.47 -14.40 -4.09
CA THR A 433 14.02 -15.79 -4.26
C THR A 433 15.10 -16.65 -4.87
N GLY A 434 15.28 -17.86 -4.35
CA GLY A 434 16.14 -18.88 -4.92
C GLY A 434 17.19 -19.39 -3.95
N THR A 435 18.33 -19.78 -4.48
CA THR A 435 19.39 -20.45 -3.72
C THR A 435 20.71 -19.74 -3.90
N LEU A 436 21.46 -19.63 -2.81
CA LEU A 436 22.82 -19.12 -2.74
C LEU A 436 23.75 -20.25 -2.30
N PRO A 437 24.99 -20.29 -2.80
CA PRO A 437 26.03 -21.18 -2.28
C PRO A 437 26.11 -21.13 -0.75
N VAL A 438 26.11 -22.31 -0.12
CA VAL A 438 26.15 -22.42 1.34
C VAL A 438 27.53 -22.03 1.84
N ASN A 439 27.55 -20.99 2.65
CA ASN A 439 28.74 -20.54 3.38
C ASN A 439 28.81 -21.22 4.75
N THR A 440 30.01 -21.63 5.18
CA THR A 440 30.18 -22.22 6.52
C THR A 440 29.93 -21.17 7.59
N VAL A 441 29.27 -21.55 8.69
CA VAL A 441 29.03 -20.65 9.83
C VAL A 441 30.34 -20.02 10.30
N GLY A 442 30.38 -18.69 10.31
CA GLY A 442 31.55 -17.88 10.67
C GLY A 442 32.43 -17.46 9.51
N SER A 443 32.17 -17.91 8.27
CA SER A 443 32.93 -17.46 7.09
C SER A 443 32.61 -16.01 6.74
N GLN A 444 33.60 -15.31 6.19
CA GLN A 444 33.45 -13.93 5.73
C GLN A 444 33.55 -13.85 4.21
N ALA A 445 32.53 -13.25 3.59
CA ALA A 445 32.58 -12.92 2.17
C ALA A 445 33.17 -11.52 1.94
N THR A 446 33.98 -11.37 0.89
CA THR A 446 34.58 -10.10 0.49
C THR A 446 34.59 -9.95 -1.03
N TYR A 447 34.61 -8.70 -1.49
CA TYR A 447 34.69 -8.33 -2.90
C TYR A 447 35.90 -7.43 -3.12
N LYS A 448 36.51 -7.53 -4.31
CA LYS A 448 37.47 -6.54 -4.78
C LYS A 448 36.71 -5.42 -5.49
N ASP A 449 37.35 -4.27 -5.63
CA ASP A 449 36.84 -3.17 -6.43
C ASP A 449 36.54 -3.63 -7.86
N TYR A 450 35.37 -3.27 -8.37
CA TYR A 450 34.94 -3.56 -9.73
C TYR A 450 34.20 -2.36 -10.34
N VAL A 451 34.01 -2.41 -11.65
CA VAL A 451 33.22 -1.43 -12.42
C VAL A 451 32.02 -2.15 -13.00
N ALA A 452 30.84 -1.53 -12.87
CA ALA A 452 29.61 -2.02 -13.47
C ALA A 452 29.18 -1.07 -14.59
N ASP A 453 29.01 -1.61 -15.80
CA ASP A 453 28.58 -0.85 -16.97
C ASP A 453 27.07 -0.98 -17.18
N TYR A 454 26.35 0.14 -17.09
CA TYR A 454 24.91 0.19 -17.36
C TYR A 454 24.65 0.80 -18.75
N THR A 455 24.11 0.00 -19.66
CA THR A 455 23.79 0.42 -21.02
C THR A 455 22.33 0.82 -21.13
N LYS A 456 22.05 2.03 -21.62
CA LYS A 456 20.70 2.45 -21.97
C LYS A 456 20.22 1.70 -23.22
N THR A 457 19.32 0.75 -23.06
CA THR A 457 18.82 -0.10 -24.16
C THR A 457 17.67 0.57 -24.91
N GLN A 458 16.83 1.31 -24.19
CA GLN A 458 15.70 2.08 -24.74
C GLN A 458 15.31 3.22 -23.77
N PRO A 459 14.44 4.17 -24.17
CA PRO A 459 13.91 5.16 -23.24
C PRO A 459 13.27 4.49 -22.02
N GLY A 460 13.73 4.86 -20.82
CA GLY A 460 13.23 4.30 -19.57
C GLY A 460 13.85 2.95 -19.17
N GLU A 461 14.92 2.48 -19.83
CA GLU A 461 15.52 1.18 -19.51
C GLU A 461 17.05 1.21 -19.56
N TYR A 462 17.68 0.63 -18.53
CA TYR A 462 19.10 0.29 -18.50
C TYR A 462 19.30 -1.19 -18.24
N ARG A 463 20.33 -1.76 -18.85
CA ARG A 463 20.72 -3.16 -18.67
C ARG A 463 22.21 -3.28 -18.38
N SER A 464 22.57 -4.19 -17.49
CA SER A 464 23.97 -4.58 -17.24
C SER A 464 24.09 -6.10 -17.25
N GLU A 465 25.19 -6.61 -17.80
CA GLU A 465 25.54 -8.03 -17.77
C GLU A 465 27.03 -8.14 -17.49
N ALA A 466 27.40 -8.93 -16.49
CA ALA A 466 28.80 -9.09 -16.08
C ALA A 466 29.06 -10.45 -15.43
N SER A 467 30.30 -10.92 -15.54
CA SER A 467 30.83 -12.01 -14.71
C SER A 467 31.66 -11.40 -13.59
N ARG A 468 31.37 -11.78 -12.34
CA ARG A 468 31.97 -11.17 -11.14
C ARG A 468 32.63 -12.23 -10.27
N SER A 469 33.53 -11.79 -9.42
CA SER A 469 34.24 -12.65 -8.47
C SER A 469 34.02 -12.19 -7.04
N TYR A 470 33.85 -13.15 -6.13
CA TYR A 470 33.77 -12.94 -4.69
C TYR A 470 34.69 -13.91 -3.97
N PHE A 471 35.08 -13.56 -2.75
CA PHE A 471 36.00 -14.36 -1.94
C PHE A 471 35.29 -14.79 -0.66
N VAL A 472 35.29 -16.08 -0.35
CA VAL A 472 34.89 -16.61 0.96
C VAL A 472 36.10 -17.25 1.60
N ASP A 473 36.50 -16.76 2.76
CA ASP A 473 37.70 -17.22 3.49
C ASP A 473 38.96 -17.30 2.60
N ASN A 474 39.19 -16.26 1.78
CA ASN A 474 40.27 -16.11 0.80
C ASN A 474 40.24 -17.05 -0.42
N LYS A 475 39.18 -17.83 -0.60
CA LYS A 475 38.97 -18.61 -1.82
C LYS A 475 38.07 -17.85 -2.80
N GLU A 476 38.55 -17.71 -4.04
CA GLU A 476 37.83 -17.02 -5.11
C GLU A 476 36.75 -17.91 -5.73
N TYR A 477 35.59 -17.31 -5.98
CA TYR A 477 34.45 -17.90 -6.66
C TYR A 477 33.92 -16.90 -7.70
N GLN A 478 33.22 -17.40 -8.72
CA GLN A 478 32.65 -16.58 -9.78
C GLN A 478 31.14 -16.78 -9.88
N PHE A 479 30.46 -15.74 -10.38
CA PHE A 479 29.05 -15.78 -10.71
C PHE A 479 28.76 -14.82 -11.87
N ASP A 480 27.73 -15.14 -12.64
CA ASP A 480 27.22 -14.26 -13.67
C ASP A 480 26.03 -13.46 -13.12
N VAL A 481 25.93 -12.19 -13.50
CA VAL A 481 24.84 -11.31 -13.13
C VAL A 481 24.24 -10.63 -14.36
N THR A 482 22.92 -10.63 -14.42
CA THR A 482 22.13 -9.80 -15.34
C THR A 482 21.26 -8.86 -14.52
N GLU A 483 21.35 -7.56 -14.81
CA GLU A 483 20.63 -6.49 -14.12
C GLU A 483 19.79 -5.69 -15.12
N MET A 484 18.61 -5.25 -14.68
CA MET A 484 17.70 -4.46 -15.49
C MET A 484 16.99 -3.42 -14.63
N ILE A 485 17.05 -2.16 -15.06
CA ILE A 485 16.41 -1.00 -14.44
C ILE A 485 15.36 -0.50 -15.41
N THR A 486 14.14 -0.29 -14.93
CA THR A 486 13.03 0.28 -15.70
C THR A 486 12.38 1.44 -14.96
N PHE A 487 12.07 2.52 -15.69
CA PHE A 487 11.48 3.74 -15.14
C PHE A 487 10.74 4.52 -16.23
N LYS A 488 9.88 5.45 -15.84
CA LYS A 488 9.15 6.28 -16.79
C LYS A 488 10.05 7.42 -17.29
N SER A 489 10.49 7.34 -18.55
CA SER A 489 11.25 8.45 -19.16
C SER A 489 10.32 9.60 -19.56
N ALA A 490 10.66 10.84 -19.20
CA ALA A 490 10.01 12.02 -19.78
C ALA A 490 10.29 12.09 -21.30
N PRO A 491 9.38 12.69 -22.11
CA PRO A 491 9.70 13.00 -23.49
C PRO A 491 10.89 13.95 -23.51
N LEU A 492 12.00 13.56 -24.14
CA LEU A 492 13.16 14.43 -24.33
C LEU A 492 12.69 15.78 -24.93
N PRO A 493 13.14 16.94 -24.41
CA PRO A 493 12.91 18.19 -25.12
C PRO A 493 13.52 18.06 -26.51
N ARG A 494 12.71 18.34 -27.54
CA ARG A 494 13.26 18.59 -28.87
C ARG A 494 14.18 19.80 -28.72
N THR A 495 15.36 19.66 -29.34
CA THR A 495 16.42 20.66 -29.54
C THR A 495 17.35 20.91 -28.36
N SER A 496 18.52 20.27 -28.49
CA SER A 496 19.82 20.78 -28.10
C SER A 496 20.00 22.24 -28.52
N ILE A 497 20.36 23.14 -27.60
CA ILE A 497 21.07 24.39 -27.94
C ILE A 497 22.06 24.75 -26.82
N VAL A 498 23.35 24.51 -27.17
CA VAL A 498 24.63 25.10 -26.72
C VAL A 498 25.12 24.84 -25.30
#